data_AF-A0A1I6RX54-F1
#
_entry.id   AF-A0A1I6RX54-F1
#
_cell.length_a   1.000
_cell.length_b   1.000
_cell.length_c   1.000
_cell.angle_alpha   90.00
_cell.angle_beta   90.00
_cell.angle_gamma   90.00
#
_symmetry.space_group_name_H-M   'P 1'
#
loop_
_entity.id
_entity.type
_entity.pdbx_description
1 polymer ?
#
loop_
_entity_poly.entity_id
_entity_poly.type
_entity_poly.pdbx_seq_one_letter_code
_entity_poly.pdbx_strand_id
1 'polypeptide(L)'
;MGRYPTIIITKELDNSEYAIYSFGPSIDMCDQFPELYERWRFKVLKDKLTIEEGYVLLDDMPKKHFPLFYKCMFKVYKQVEECGGMANLKNIDLPNQIAFII
;
A
#
# COMPACT_ATOMS: atom_id res chain seq x y z
N MET A 1 -0.49 -25.05 11.25
CA MET A 1 0.40 -23.99 10.73
C MET A 1 -0.46 -23.03 9.93
N GLY A 2 -0.84 -21.89 10.51
CA GLY A 2 -1.77 -20.95 9.88
C GLY A 2 -1.12 -20.28 8.68
N ARG A 3 -1.72 -20.40 7.49
CA ARG A 3 -1.34 -19.57 6.34
C ARG A 3 -1.62 -18.12 6.70
N TYR A 4 -0.63 -17.25 6.59
CA TYR A 4 -0.86 -15.81 6.66
C TYR A 4 -1.85 -15.43 5.55
N PRO A 5 -2.80 -14.52 5.82
CA PRO A 5 -3.75 -14.09 4.83
C PRO A 5 -3.02 -13.40 3.68
N THR A 6 -3.51 -13.60 2.44
CA THR A 6 -3.05 -12.81 1.30
C THR A 6 -3.29 -11.34 1.60
N ILE A 7 -2.26 -10.52 1.42
CA ILE A 7 -2.35 -9.07 1.57
C ILE A 7 -2.70 -8.47 0.23
N ILE A 8 -3.65 -7.55 0.28
CA ILE A 8 -4.18 -6.82 -0.86
C ILE A 8 -4.00 -5.32 -0.60
N ILE A 9 -3.21 -4.68 -1.46
CA ILE A 9 -3.11 -3.24 -1.59
C ILE A 9 -4.14 -2.81 -2.64
N THR A 10 -5.00 -1.84 -2.34
CA THR A 10 -6.08 -1.38 -3.22
C THR A 10 -6.02 0.14 -3.33
N LYS A 11 -5.98 0.65 -4.56
CA LYS A 11 -5.98 2.10 -4.84
C LYS A 11 -7.38 2.64 -4.55
N GLU A 12 -7.47 3.58 -3.62
CA GLU A 12 -8.74 4.22 -3.24
C GLU A 12 -8.94 5.56 -3.94
N LEU A 13 -7.83 6.27 -4.18
CA LEU A 13 -7.83 7.57 -4.82
C LEU A 13 -6.53 7.76 -5.59
N ASP A 14 -6.61 8.37 -6.75
CA ASP A 14 -5.46 8.73 -7.57
C ASP A 14 -5.70 10.08 -8.24
N ASN A 15 -4.80 11.05 -8.01
CA ASN A 15 -4.85 12.36 -8.64
C ASN A 15 -3.44 12.82 -9.06
N SER A 16 -3.32 14.05 -9.54
CA SER A 16 -2.05 14.61 -10.03
C SER A 16 -0.97 14.78 -8.96
N GLU A 17 -1.35 14.89 -7.69
CA GLU A 17 -0.44 15.17 -6.57
C GLU A 17 -0.10 13.91 -5.78
N TYR A 18 -1.08 13.03 -5.57
CA TYR A 18 -0.92 11.86 -4.73
C TYR A 18 -1.88 10.72 -5.09
N ALA A 19 -1.55 9.54 -4.59
CA ALA A 19 -2.46 8.39 -4.54
C ALA A 19 -2.68 7.94 -3.10
N ILE A 20 -3.84 7.38 -2.80
CA ILE A 20 -4.14 6.73 -1.53
C ILE A 20 -4.39 5.26 -1.81
N TYR A 21 -3.76 4.42 -0.98
CA TYR A 21 -3.96 2.99 -0.98
C TYR A 21 -4.43 2.51 0.38
N SER A 22 -5.36 1.57 0.43
CA SER A 22 -5.53 0.70 1.60
C SER A 22 -4.77 -0.61 1.43
N PHE A 23 -4.31 -1.19 2.54
CA PHE A 23 -3.63 -2.47 2.57
C PHE A 23 -4.02 -3.29 3.79
N GLY A 24 -3.95 -4.61 3.63
CA GLY A 24 -4.32 -5.59 4.64
C GLY A 24 -4.90 -6.84 3.98
N PRO A 25 -5.46 -7.78 4.75
CA PRO A 25 -6.26 -8.88 4.22
C PRO A 25 -7.41 -8.39 3.31
N SER A 26 -8.01 -9.27 2.51
CA SER A 26 -9.16 -8.89 1.67
C SER A 26 -10.30 -8.31 2.52
N ILE A 27 -11.11 -7.45 1.90
CA ILE A 27 -12.29 -6.86 2.55
C ILE A 27 -13.18 -7.96 3.10
N ASP A 28 -13.44 -9.01 2.32
CA ASP A 28 -14.22 -10.18 2.76
C ASP A 28 -13.67 -10.84 4.04
N MET A 29 -12.34 -10.86 4.21
CA MET A 29 -11.71 -11.43 5.41
C MET A 29 -11.85 -10.51 6.62
N CYS A 30 -11.74 -9.19 6.41
CA CYS A 30 -12.01 -8.20 7.44
C CYS A 30 -13.48 -8.23 7.87
N ASP A 31 -14.40 -8.41 6.93
CA ASP A 31 -15.84 -8.50 7.22
C ASP A 31 -16.20 -9.78 7.96
N GLN A 32 -15.57 -10.91 7.60
CA GLN A 32 -15.78 -12.20 8.27
C GLN A 32 -15.11 -12.26 9.65
N PHE A 33 -13.96 -11.60 9.83
CA PHE A 33 -13.15 -11.66 11.05
C PHE A 33 -12.67 -10.25 11.49
N PRO A 34 -13.59 -9.33 11.82
CA PRO A 34 -13.27 -7.93 12.11
C PRO A 34 -12.38 -7.74 13.35
N GLU A 35 -12.41 -8.70 14.28
CA GLU A 35 -11.55 -8.66 15.48
C GLU A 35 -10.12 -9.14 15.22
N LEU A 36 -9.87 -9.79 14.08
CA LEU A 36 -8.57 -10.36 13.72
C LEU A 36 -7.87 -9.56 12.63
N TYR A 37 -8.63 -8.93 11.73
CA TYR A 37 -8.10 -8.30 10.54
C TYR A 37 -8.60 -6.87 10.37
N GLU A 38 -7.64 -5.98 10.20
CA GLU A 38 -7.87 -4.57 9.93
C GLU A 38 -7.12 -4.19 8.64
N ARG A 39 -7.62 -3.15 7.97
CA ARG A 39 -6.95 -2.53 6.82
C ARG A 39 -6.55 -1.13 7.22
N TRP A 40 -5.40 -0.70 6.73
CA TRP A 40 -4.87 0.64 6.95
C TRP A 40 -4.56 1.31 5.63
N ARG A 41 -4.41 2.63 5.66
CA ARG A 41 -4.21 3.47 4.50
C ARG A 41 -2.86 4.15 4.56
N PHE A 42 -2.26 4.29 3.39
CA PHE A 42 -1.10 5.14 3.18
C PHE A 42 -1.25 5.97 1.91
N LYS A 43 -0.58 7.11 1.93
CA LYS A 43 -0.52 8.08 0.85
C LYS A 43 0.82 7.97 0.16
N VAL A 44 0.80 8.03 -1.17
CA VAL A 44 1.98 8.14 -2.03
C VAL A 44 2.00 9.53 -2.64
N LEU A 45 2.99 10.35 -2.29
CA LEU A 45 3.20 11.70 -2.81
C LEU A 45 4.00 11.62 -4.11
N LYS A 46 3.43 12.14 -5.21
CA LYS A 46 4.02 12.03 -6.55
C LYS A 46 5.12 13.06 -6.82
N ASP A 47 5.30 14.04 -5.95
CA ASP A 47 6.36 15.06 -6.03
C ASP A 47 7.64 14.65 -5.27
N LYS A 48 7.59 13.57 -4.48
CA LYS A 48 8.72 13.07 -3.72
C LYS A 48 9.41 11.93 -4.46
N LEU A 49 10.75 11.95 -4.44
CA LEU A 49 11.58 10.97 -5.14
C LEU A 49 12.01 9.81 -4.25
N THR A 50 11.97 9.98 -2.92
CA THR A 50 12.41 8.98 -1.96
C THR A 50 11.22 8.25 -1.34
N ILE A 51 11.45 7.00 -0.94
CA ILE A 51 10.43 6.17 -0.27
C ILE A 51 10.05 6.78 1.09
N GLU A 52 11.03 7.28 1.84
CA GLU A 52 10.86 7.80 3.20
C GLU A 52 9.99 9.07 3.23
N GLU A 53 10.14 9.94 2.24
CA GLU A 53 9.35 11.18 2.14
C GLU A 53 8.04 10.96 1.38
N GLY A 54 8.03 10.03 0.42
CA GLY A 54 6.92 9.83 -0.51
C GLY A 54 5.78 8.99 0.06
N TYR A 55 6.01 8.16 1.07
CA TYR A 55 5.02 7.20 1.56
C TYR A 55 4.65 7.50 3.00
N VAL A 56 3.41 7.96 3.21
CA VAL A 56 2.93 8.44 4.51
C VAL A 56 1.78 7.57 5.00
N LEU A 57 1.95 6.93 6.16
CA LEU A 57 0.86 6.21 6.83
C LEU A 57 -0.21 7.21 7.30
N LEU A 58 -1.48 6.93 7.00
CA LEU A 58 -2.61 7.82 7.32
C LEU A 58 -3.37 7.41 8.58
N ASP A 59 -3.38 6.11 8.90
CA ASP A 59 -4.13 5.56 10.02
C ASP A 59 -3.21 5.26 11.21
N ASP A 60 -3.76 5.24 12.43
CA ASP A 60 -3.02 4.90 13.65
C ASP A 60 -2.78 3.38 13.72
N MET A 61 -1.66 2.95 13.14
CA MET A 61 -1.28 1.54 13.09
C MET A 61 -0.44 1.15 14.32
N PRO A 62 -0.79 0.04 15.01
CA PRO A 62 0.08 -0.54 16.03
C PRO A 62 1.47 -0.88 15.47
N LYS A 63 2.54 -0.50 16.17
CA LYS A 63 3.95 -0.70 15.74
C LYS A 63 4.30 -2.12 15.31
N LYS A 64 3.61 -3.14 15.86
CA LYS A 64 3.77 -4.55 15.47
C LYS A 64 3.49 -4.81 13.98
N HIS A 65 2.74 -3.94 13.31
CA HIS A 65 2.38 -4.04 11.89
C HIS A 65 3.25 -3.17 10.96
N PHE A 66 4.19 -2.38 11.49
CA PHE A 66 5.09 -1.56 10.65
C PHE A 66 5.88 -2.37 9.62
N PRO A 67 6.37 -3.61 9.91
CA PRO A 67 7.00 -4.44 8.89
C PRO A 67 6.09 -4.73 7.69
N LEU A 68 4.78 -4.87 7.91
CA LEU A 68 3.80 -5.05 6.83
C LEU A 68 3.66 -3.77 6.01
N PHE A 69 3.59 -2.62 6.67
CA PHE A 69 3.56 -1.32 5.99
C PHE A 69 4.77 -1.14 5.06
N TYR A 70 5.99 -1.37 5.56
CA TYR A 70 7.20 -1.29 4.74
C TYR A 70 7.20 -2.28 3.56
N LYS A 71 6.70 -3.51 3.76
CA LYS A 71 6.51 -4.46 2.65
C LYS A 71 5.54 -3.91 1.59
N CYS A 72 4.45 -3.28 2.00
CA CYS A 72 3.46 -2.69 1.07
C CYS A 72 4.05 -1.51 0.29
N MET A 73 4.77 -0.61 0.97
CA MET A 73 5.51 0.48 0.33
C MET A 73 6.46 -0.05 -0.73
N PHE A 74 7.25 -1.07 -0.39
CA PHE A 74 8.20 -1.67 -1.31
C PHE A 74 7.54 -2.30 -2.54
N LYS A 75 6.35 -2.91 -2.38
CA LYS A 75 5.59 -3.48 -3.52
C LYS A 75 5.11 -2.40 -4.49
N VAL A 76 4.58 -1.29 -3.98
CA VAL A 76 4.19 -0.15 -4.83
C VAL A 76 5.42 0.49 -5.47
N TYR A 77 6.48 0.74 -4.69
CA TYR A 77 7.73 1.29 -5.19
C TYR A 77 8.29 0.47 -6.36
N LYS A 78 8.34 -0.86 -6.22
CA LYS A 78 8.84 -1.74 -7.28
C LYS A 78 8.03 -1.59 -8.58
N GLN A 79 6.72 -1.43 -8.49
CA GLN A 79 5.87 -1.18 -9.66
C GLN A 79 6.18 0.18 -10.30
N VAL A 80 6.38 1.22 -9.48
CA VAL A 80 6.79 2.54 -9.97
C VAL A 80 8.13 2.47 -10.71
N GLU A 81 9.11 1.75 -10.15
CA GLU A 81 10.41 1.54 -10.78
C GLU A 81 10.31 0.80 -12.12
N GLU A 82 9.48 -0.25 -12.20
CA GLU A 82 9.22 -0.99 -13.45
C GLU A 82 8.55 -0.11 -14.53
N CYS A 83 7.79 0.91 -14.14
CA CYS A 83 7.06 1.82 -15.03
C CYS A 83 7.83 3.11 -15.40
N GLY A 84 9.12 3.21 -15.10
CA GLY A 84 9.96 4.36 -15.47
C GLY A 84 10.47 5.19 -14.29
N GLY A 85 10.31 4.68 -13.06
CA GLY A 85 10.94 5.23 -11.87
C GLY A 85 10.16 6.34 -11.18
N MET A 86 10.59 6.66 -9.95
CA MET A 86 9.98 7.72 -9.14
C MET A 86 9.96 9.09 -9.82
N ALA A 87 10.93 9.39 -10.70
CA ALA A 87 10.95 10.63 -11.48
C ALA A 87 9.77 10.75 -12.47
N ASN A 88 9.20 9.62 -12.89
CA ASN A 88 8.08 9.58 -13.82
C ASN A 88 6.73 9.30 -13.14
N LEU A 89 6.70 9.25 -11.79
CA LEU A 89 5.53 8.85 -10.99
C LEU A 89 4.25 9.65 -11.30
N LYS A 90 4.38 10.91 -11.73
CA LYS A 90 3.24 11.76 -12.14
C LYS A 90 2.59 11.33 -13.45
N ASN A 91 3.31 10.60 -14.30
CA ASN A 91 2.88 10.24 -15.65
C ASN A 91 2.60 8.73 -15.80
N ILE A 92 2.78 7.94 -14.75
CA ILE A 92 2.45 6.52 -14.75
C ILE A 92 1.06 6.30 -14.15
N ASP A 93 0.33 5.35 -14.72
CA ASP A 93 -0.89 4.86 -14.10
C ASP A 93 -0.51 3.86 -13.01
N LEU A 94 -0.83 4.22 -11.78
CA LEU A 94 -0.55 3.40 -10.62
C LEU A 94 -1.50 2.20 -10.57
N PRO A 95 -1.02 0.99 -10.19
CA PRO A 95 -1.86 -0.21 -10.23
C PRO A 95 -3.06 -0.07 -9.29
N ASN A 96 -4.25 -0.45 -9.78
CA ASN A 96 -5.47 -0.44 -8.96
C ASN A 96 -5.40 -1.42 -7.79
N GLN A 97 -4.66 -2.52 -7.94
CA GLN A 97 -4.55 -3.56 -6.93
C GLN A 97 -3.21 -4.28 -7.02
N ILE A 98 -2.64 -4.64 -5.87
CA ILE A 98 -1.46 -5.51 -5.75
C ILE A 98 -1.75 -6.56 -4.67
N ALA A 99 -1.60 -7.83 -5.02
CA ALA A 99 -1.79 -8.95 -4.07
C ALA A 99 -0.48 -9.71 -3.86
N PHE A 100 -0.18 -10.07 -2.61
CA PHE A 100 1.00 -10.88 -2.28
C PHE A 100 0.83 -11.65 -0.96
N ILE A 101 1.67 -12.66 -0.75
CA ILE A 101 1.74 -13.45 0.48
C ILE A 101 2.95 -12.96 1.30
N ILE A 102 2.80 -12.88 2.63
CA ILE A 102 3.83 -12.39 3.58
C ILE A 102 4.93 -13.40 3.83
#